data_AF-A0A0A9WJU5-F1
#
_entry.id   AF-A0A0A9WJU5-F1
#
_cell.length_a   1.000
_cell.length_b   1.000
_cell.length_c   1.000
_cell.angle_alpha   90.00
_cell.angle_beta   90.00
_cell.angle_gamma   90.00
#
_symmetry.space_group_name_H-M   'P 1'
#
loop_
_entity.id
_entity.type
_entity.pdbx_description
1 polymer ?
#
loop_
_entity_poly.entity_id
_entity_poly.type
_entity_poly.pdbx_seq_one_letter_code
_entity_poly.pdbx_strand_id
1 'polypeptide(L)'
;KLLKDGKECSHKLAALSPFLSPDGFLRVGGRIAWAPISEKAKRPFLIPKESHLARLLTDYLHKFSGHGGPRLVQSLLHREYWIPSARSLIRQQIHKCVTCTRFLAPTINPRMADLPKARLTPGRCFTHTGIDFGGPFTIKLSARRNAKTEKGYFALFVCMTTRAVHIEVVSALSTEACLAAIDRFIARRGLPSHFYSDNGRNFRGAAREMSEVHHFLKQATPEFESFLAQSEISWIFNPP
;
A
#
# COMPACT_ATOMS: atom_id res chain seq x y z
N LYS A 1 51.82 17.40 -6.62
CA LYS A 1 52.81 18.42 -7.00
C LYS A 1 53.30 19.11 -5.74
N LEU A 2 52.49 19.96 -5.09
CA LEU A 2 52.85 20.63 -3.81
C LEU A 2 53.55 19.73 -2.77
N LEU A 3 52.96 18.61 -2.36
CA LEU A 3 53.57 17.69 -1.37
C LEU A 3 54.86 17.00 -1.85
N LYS A 4 55.04 16.81 -3.17
CA LYS A 4 56.30 16.30 -3.74
C LYS A 4 57.38 17.38 -3.75
N ASP A 5 56.95 18.63 -3.87
CA ASP A 5 57.82 19.82 -3.95
C ASP A 5 58.06 20.45 -2.56
N GLY A 6 57.67 19.78 -1.47
CA GLY A 6 57.80 20.28 -0.09
C GLY A 6 56.92 21.49 0.25
N LYS A 7 55.93 21.82 -0.58
CA LYS A 7 55.05 22.99 -0.42
C LYS A 7 53.79 22.65 0.35
N GLU A 8 53.31 23.60 1.15
CA GLU A 8 52.09 23.46 1.92
C GLU A 8 50.84 23.37 1.05
N CYS A 9 49.86 22.60 1.54
CA CYS A 9 48.54 22.47 0.93
C CYS A 9 47.60 23.59 1.43
N SER A 10 46.43 23.74 0.81
CA SER A 10 45.41 24.69 1.30
C SER A 10 45.09 24.44 2.78
N HIS A 11 44.78 25.49 3.54
CA HIS A 11 44.54 25.41 4.99
C HIS A 11 43.58 24.27 5.40
N LYS A 12 42.52 24.04 4.61
CA LYS A 12 41.54 22.96 4.83
C LYS A 12 42.16 21.55 4.69
N LEU A 13 43.08 21.38 3.74
CA LEU A 13 43.77 20.10 3.53
C LEU A 13 44.95 19.95 4.48
N ALA A 14 45.67 21.03 4.80
CA ALA A 14 46.79 21.01 5.75
C ALA A 14 46.39 20.48 7.13
N ALA A 15 45.17 20.81 7.59
CA ALA A 15 44.59 20.30 8.84
C ALA A 15 44.47 18.76 8.90
N LEU A 16 44.51 18.07 7.75
CA LEU A 16 44.47 16.60 7.65
C LEU A 16 45.88 15.97 7.65
N SER A 17 46.94 16.78 7.79
CA SER A 17 48.34 16.37 7.67
C SER A 17 48.58 15.41 6.50
N PRO A 18 48.19 15.79 5.26
CA PRO A 18 48.17 14.89 4.12
C PRO A 18 49.59 14.55 3.69
N PHE A 19 49.82 13.28 3.34
CA PHE A 19 51.11 12.83 2.84
C PHE A 19 50.93 11.90 1.65
N LEU A 20 51.97 11.81 0.82
CA LEU A 20 52.00 10.86 -0.30
C LEU A 20 52.61 9.55 0.21
N SER A 21 51.88 8.45 0.13
CA SER A 21 52.41 7.14 0.51
C SER A 21 53.31 6.54 -0.59
N PRO A 22 54.14 5.54 -0.26
CA PRO A 22 55.06 4.90 -1.22
C PRO A 22 54.36 4.27 -2.43
N ASP A 23 53.09 3.87 -2.25
CA ASP A 23 52.19 3.36 -3.29
C ASP A 23 51.65 4.47 -4.23
N GLY A 24 52.08 5.73 -4.04
CA GLY A 24 51.74 6.86 -4.90
C GLY A 24 50.39 7.52 -4.60
N PHE A 25 49.69 7.10 -3.55
CA PHE A 25 48.38 7.64 -3.19
C PHE A 25 48.46 8.74 -2.13
N LEU A 26 47.47 9.64 -2.13
CA LEU A 26 47.32 10.67 -1.12
C LEU A 26 46.58 10.10 0.08
N ARG A 27 47.15 10.22 1.27
CA ARG A 27 46.58 9.70 2.52
C ARG A 27 46.51 10.77 3.59
N VAL A 28 45.61 10.56 4.54
CA VAL A 28 45.45 11.41 5.73
C VAL A 28 46.43 10.94 6.81
N GLY A 29 47.15 11.90 7.38
CA GLY A 29 48.01 11.67 8.53
C GLY A 29 47.23 11.73 9.85
N GLY A 30 47.92 11.64 10.97
CA GLY A 30 47.27 11.82 12.26
C GLY A 30 48.05 11.26 13.44
N ARG A 31 47.39 11.25 14.60
CA ARG A 31 47.99 10.89 15.89
C ARG A 31 47.75 9.43 16.30
N ILE A 32 47.10 8.63 15.44
CA ILE A 32 46.69 7.24 15.73
C ILE A 32 47.62 6.19 15.12
N ALA A 33 48.87 6.54 14.82
CA ALA A 33 49.83 5.65 14.17
C ALA A 33 50.08 4.33 14.95
N TRP A 34 49.98 4.38 16.27
CA TRP A 34 50.21 3.23 17.16
C TRP A 34 48.94 2.48 17.57
N ALA A 35 47.77 2.86 17.06
CA ALA A 35 46.52 2.18 17.41
C ALA A 35 46.51 0.72 16.90
N PRO A 36 45.87 -0.24 17.60
CA PRO A 36 45.78 -1.63 17.17
C PRO A 36 44.67 -1.82 16.11
N ILE A 37 44.73 -1.06 15.01
CA ILE A 37 43.78 -1.10 13.88
C ILE A 37 44.55 -1.25 12.57
N SER A 38 43.83 -1.51 11.46
CA SER A 38 44.47 -1.65 10.15
C SER A 38 45.17 -0.36 9.72
N GLU A 39 46.28 -0.48 8.98
CA GLU A 39 46.99 0.70 8.44
C GLU A 39 46.11 1.57 7.55
N LYS A 40 45.17 0.95 6.82
CA LYS A 40 44.18 1.68 6.03
C LYS A 40 43.26 2.56 6.88
N ALA A 41 42.93 2.15 8.10
CA ALA A 41 42.11 2.95 9.02
C ALA A 41 42.93 4.03 9.73
N LYS A 42 44.22 3.76 10.01
CA LYS A 42 45.12 4.77 10.58
C LYS A 42 45.45 5.89 9.60
N ARG A 43 45.64 5.51 8.33
CA ARG A 43 46.10 6.38 7.23
C ARG A 43 45.19 6.19 6.01
N PRO A 44 43.92 6.62 6.10
CA PRO A 44 42.94 6.42 5.04
C PRO A 44 43.29 7.22 3.79
N PHE A 45 42.86 6.71 2.63
CA PHE A 45 43.02 7.41 1.36
C PHE A 45 42.19 8.69 1.34
N LEU A 46 42.82 9.81 0.99
CA LEU A 46 42.14 11.09 0.88
C LEU A 46 41.44 11.19 -0.47
N ILE A 47 40.11 11.19 -0.46
CA ILE A 47 39.30 11.25 -1.67
C ILE A 47 38.55 12.59 -1.75
N PRO A 48 38.64 13.33 -2.87
CA PRO A 48 37.83 14.54 -3.08
C PRO A 48 36.34 14.23 -3.06
N LYS A 49 35.56 15.03 -2.33
CA LYS A 49 34.10 14.86 -2.19
C LYS A 49 33.37 14.86 -3.53
N GLU A 50 33.79 15.71 -4.44
CA GLU A 50 33.18 15.94 -5.75
C GLU A 50 33.52 14.83 -6.76
N SER A 51 34.48 13.95 -6.42
CA SER A 51 34.90 12.87 -7.31
C SER A 51 33.78 11.86 -7.58
N HIS A 52 33.80 11.27 -8.78
CA HIS A 52 32.90 10.16 -9.09
C HIS A 52 33.12 8.96 -8.16
N LEU A 53 34.38 8.69 -7.80
CA LEU A 53 34.76 7.62 -6.87
C LEU A 53 34.10 7.78 -5.50
N ALA A 54 34.07 8.99 -4.93
CA ALA A 54 33.41 9.24 -3.64
C ALA A 54 31.92 8.88 -3.67
N ARG A 55 31.24 9.18 -4.79
CA ARG A 55 29.83 8.82 -4.99
C ARG A 55 29.65 7.31 -5.08
N LEU A 56 30.46 6.63 -5.89
CA LEU A 56 30.40 5.17 -6.06
C LEU A 56 30.67 4.42 -4.75
N LEU A 57 31.70 4.81 -3.99
CA LEU A 57 32.02 4.21 -2.70
C LEU A 57 30.88 4.37 -1.70
N THR A 58 30.29 5.57 -1.65
CA THR A 58 29.17 5.85 -0.77
C THR A 58 27.94 5.00 -1.13
N ASP A 59 27.59 4.91 -2.41
CA ASP A 59 26.46 4.10 -2.89
C ASP A 59 26.70 2.60 -2.66
N TYR A 60 27.92 2.12 -2.95
CA TYR A 60 28.32 0.74 -2.67
C TYR A 60 28.18 0.41 -1.18
N LEU A 61 28.76 1.21 -0.29
CA LEU A 61 28.69 0.93 1.16
C LEU A 61 27.28 1.07 1.72
N HIS A 62 26.48 2.00 1.19
CA HIS A 62 25.06 2.10 1.52
C HIS A 62 24.30 0.81 1.18
N LYS A 63 24.49 0.28 -0.03
CA LYS A 63 23.85 -0.98 -0.47
C LYS A 63 24.42 -2.20 0.25
N PHE A 64 25.73 -2.30 0.39
CA PHE A 64 26.44 -3.38 1.07
C PHE A 64 26.02 -3.52 2.54
N SER A 65 25.79 -2.40 3.22
CA SER A 65 25.33 -2.38 4.62
C SER A 65 23.81 -2.56 4.78
N GLY A 66 23.11 -3.03 3.73
CA GLY A 66 21.66 -3.25 3.78
C GLY A 66 20.86 -1.96 3.89
N HIS A 67 21.23 -0.93 3.10
CA HIS A 67 20.64 0.42 3.17
C HIS A 67 20.91 1.15 4.49
N GLY A 68 22.12 0.95 5.04
CA GLY A 68 22.57 1.61 6.26
C GLY A 68 22.43 3.13 6.23
N GLY A 69 22.03 3.70 7.36
CA GLY A 69 21.87 5.14 7.53
C GLY A 69 23.21 5.91 7.48
N PRO A 70 23.17 7.26 7.49
CA PRO A 70 24.36 8.08 7.26
C PRO A 70 25.53 7.81 8.20
N ARG A 71 25.25 7.49 9.48
CA ARG A 71 26.29 7.19 10.48
C ARG A 71 27.03 5.89 10.18
N LEU A 72 26.29 4.84 9.78
CA LEU A 72 26.87 3.54 9.47
C LEU A 72 27.76 3.62 8.22
N VAL A 73 27.24 4.23 7.15
CA VAL A 73 28.00 4.43 5.91
C VAL A 73 29.26 5.27 6.16
N GLN A 74 29.17 6.30 7.00
CA GLN A 74 30.34 7.11 7.38
C GLN A 74 31.38 6.29 8.13
N SER A 75 30.95 5.46 9.09
CA SER A 75 31.86 4.58 9.83
C SER A 75 32.55 3.58 8.92
N LEU A 76 31.86 3.02 7.93
CA LEU A 76 32.43 2.09 6.96
C LEU A 76 33.43 2.78 6.03
N LEU A 77 33.10 3.99 5.56
CA LEU A 77 34.02 4.80 4.74
C LEU A 77 35.34 5.05 5.48
N HIS A 78 35.29 5.50 6.74
CA HIS A 78 36.47 5.84 7.53
C HIS A 78 37.43 4.67 7.83
N ARG A 79 37.03 3.42 7.56
CA ARG A 79 37.93 2.26 7.69
C ARG A 79 39.04 2.24 6.64
N GLU A 80 38.81 2.86 5.48
CA GLU A 80 39.79 2.89 4.39
C GLU A 80 39.91 4.26 3.69
N TYR A 81 38.89 5.11 3.78
CA TYR A 81 38.77 6.35 3.01
C TYR A 81 38.40 7.53 3.89
N TRP A 82 39.01 8.67 3.59
CA TRP A 82 38.67 9.95 4.18
C TRP A 82 38.16 10.89 3.09
N ILE A 83 36.86 11.21 3.15
CA ILE A 83 36.22 12.16 2.25
C ILE A 83 35.92 13.43 3.05
N PRO A 84 36.50 14.60 2.68
CA PRO A 84 36.16 15.86 3.33
C PRO A 84 34.66 16.12 3.26
N SER A 85 34.04 16.45 4.40
CA SER A 85 32.59 16.65 4.49
C SER A 85 31.74 15.44 4.02
N ALA A 86 32.23 14.20 4.23
CA ALA A 86 31.58 12.95 3.82
C ALA A 86 30.08 12.90 4.17
N ARG A 87 29.69 13.38 5.36
CA ARG A 87 28.31 13.34 5.84
C ARG A 87 27.31 14.03 4.91
N SER A 88 27.70 15.13 4.25
CA SER A 88 26.87 15.83 3.26
C SER A 88 26.67 14.97 2.01
N LEU A 89 27.75 14.36 1.50
CA LEU A 89 27.71 13.45 0.36
C LEU A 89 26.84 12.22 0.66
N ILE A 90 27.03 11.59 1.82
CA ILE A 90 26.30 10.40 2.25
C ILE A 90 24.80 10.68 2.31
N ARG A 91 24.38 11.77 2.94
CA ARG A 91 22.97 12.18 2.99
C ARG A 91 22.38 12.37 1.59
N GLN A 92 23.14 13.00 0.70
CA GLN A 92 22.71 13.21 -0.69
C GLN A 92 22.55 11.89 -1.45
N GLN A 93 23.46 10.92 -1.29
CA GLN A 93 23.36 9.63 -1.96
C GLN A 93 22.19 8.79 -1.40
N ILE A 94 22.03 8.76 -0.08
CA ILE A 94 20.92 8.01 0.55
C ILE A 94 19.57 8.57 0.13
N HIS A 95 19.41 9.89 0.04
CA HIS A 95 18.17 10.52 -0.42
C HIS A 95 17.84 10.18 -1.89
N LYS A 96 18.85 9.85 -2.70
CA LYS A 96 18.66 9.41 -4.10
C LYS A 96 18.36 7.91 -4.21
N CYS A 97 18.48 7.16 -3.12
CA CYS A 97 18.24 5.73 -3.12
C CYS A 97 16.72 5.43 -3.19
N VAL A 98 16.26 4.93 -4.34
CA VAL A 98 14.86 4.57 -4.57
C VAL A 98 14.33 3.58 -3.51
N THR A 99 15.15 2.59 -3.13
CA THR A 99 14.77 1.61 -2.10
C THR A 99 14.47 2.31 -0.77
N CYS A 100 15.38 3.18 -0.31
CA CYS A 100 15.16 3.95 0.92
C CYS A 100 13.94 4.85 0.81
N THR A 101 13.78 5.57 -0.29
CA THR A 101 12.63 6.46 -0.51
C THR A 101 11.30 5.70 -0.43
N ARG A 102 11.23 4.48 -0.98
CA ARG A 102 10.04 3.63 -0.90
C ARG A 102 9.75 3.16 0.53
N PHE A 103 10.78 2.75 1.28
CA PHE A 103 10.61 2.29 2.67
C PHE A 103 10.37 3.43 3.67
N LEU A 104 10.83 4.65 3.36
CA LEU A 104 10.61 5.87 4.15
C LEU A 104 9.32 6.60 3.79
N ALA A 105 8.54 6.09 2.82
CA ALA A 105 7.30 6.73 2.41
C ALA A 105 6.36 6.85 3.63
N PRO A 106 5.95 8.07 4.03
CA PRO A 106 5.06 8.23 5.17
C PRO A 106 3.73 7.56 4.87
N THR A 107 3.17 6.87 5.88
CA THR A 107 1.76 6.47 5.83
C THR A 107 0.91 7.71 5.81
N ILE A 108 0.34 8.03 4.65
CA ILE A 108 -0.71 9.05 4.54
C ILE A 108 -1.92 8.47 5.27
N ASN A 109 -2.30 9.05 6.40
CA ASN A 109 -3.57 8.74 7.06
C ASN A 109 -4.63 9.62 6.40
N PRO A 110 -5.41 9.11 5.42
CA PRO A 110 -6.45 9.91 4.80
C PRO A 110 -7.46 10.30 5.87
N ARG A 111 -7.91 11.56 5.86
CA ARG A 111 -9.06 11.97 6.66
C ARG A 111 -10.27 11.14 6.20
N MET A 112 -10.89 10.41 7.11
CA MET A 112 -12.10 9.64 6.79
C MET A 112 -13.18 10.58 6.29
N ALA A 113 -13.84 10.20 5.20
CA ALA A 113 -14.99 10.93 4.67
C ALA A 113 -16.16 10.87 5.65
N ASP A 114 -17.04 11.88 5.60
CA ASP A 114 -18.26 11.90 6.37
C ASP A 114 -19.15 10.69 6.01
N LEU A 115 -19.85 10.15 7.01
CA LEU A 115 -20.73 9.01 6.80
C LEU A 115 -21.92 9.42 5.91
N PRO A 116 -22.32 8.58 4.95
CA PRO A 116 -23.47 8.87 4.11
C PRO A 116 -24.77 8.96 4.94
N LYS A 117 -25.70 9.80 4.50
CA LYS A 117 -27.01 10.00 5.13
C LYS A 117 -27.76 8.69 5.42
N ALA A 118 -27.61 7.69 4.55
CA ALA A 118 -28.18 6.35 4.71
C ALA A 118 -27.73 5.60 5.98
N ARG A 119 -26.57 5.94 6.55
CA ARG A 119 -26.08 5.38 7.82
C ARG A 119 -26.57 6.13 9.06
N LEU A 120 -26.99 7.37 8.89
CA LEU A 120 -27.32 8.28 9.99
C LEU A 120 -28.83 8.49 10.15
N THR A 121 -29.59 8.35 9.07
CA THR A 121 -31.04 8.58 9.09
C THR A 121 -31.74 7.37 9.70
N PRO A 122 -32.45 7.53 10.83
CA PRO A 122 -33.28 6.47 11.40
C PRO A 122 -34.39 6.07 10.43
N GLY A 123 -34.74 4.80 10.44
CA GLY A 123 -35.80 4.27 9.58
C GLY A 123 -36.03 2.79 9.81
N ARG A 124 -36.92 2.21 9.01
CA ARG A 124 -37.16 0.75 9.01
C ARG A 124 -35.85 0.02 8.74
N CYS A 125 -35.60 -1.04 9.50
CA CYS A 125 -34.42 -1.88 9.29
C CYS A 125 -34.41 -2.40 7.84
N PHE A 126 -33.24 -2.41 7.20
CA PHE A 126 -33.05 -2.81 5.81
C PHE A 126 -33.65 -1.90 4.73
N THR A 127 -34.13 -0.69 5.06
CA THR A 127 -34.50 0.31 4.03
C THR A 127 -33.32 0.68 3.12
N HIS A 128 -32.15 0.87 3.72
CA HIS A 128 -30.88 1.07 3.03
C HIS A 128 -30.00 -0.13 3.33
N THR A 129 -29.74 -0.97 2.33
CA THR A 129 -29.07 -2.26 2.54
C THR A 129 -27.81 -2.36 1.69
N GLY A 130 -26.67 -2.57 2.33
CA GLY A 130 -25.47 -3.01 1.64
C GLY A 130 -25.56 -4.50 1.32
N ILE A 131 -25.19 -4.91 0.11
CA ILE A 131 -25.09 -6.30 -0.30
C ILE A 131 -23.64 -6.60 -0.71
N ASP A 132 -23.10 -7.70 -0.20
CA ASP A 132 -21.76 -8.18 -0.53
C ASP A 132 -21.72 -9.71 -0.56
N PHE A 133 -20.76 -10.29 -1.27
CA PHE A 133 -20.57 -11.73 -1.34
C PHE A 133 -19.28 -12.17 -0.64
N GLY A 134 -19.41 -13.02 0.36
CA GLY A 134 -18.29 -13.67 1.03
C GLY A 134 -18.03 -15.06 0.45
N GLY A 135 -16.76 -15.42 0.23
CA GLY A 135 -16.34 -16.76 -0.17
C GLY A 135 -15.12 -16.76 -1.10
N PRO A 136 -14.82 -17.90 -1.75
CA PRO A 136 -15.56 -19.16 -1.72
C PRO A 136 -15.34 -19.96 -0.43
N PHE A 137 -16.38 -20.63 0.05
CA PHE A 137 -16.35 -21.61 1.13
C PHE A 137 -16.58 -23.01 0.56
N THR A 138 -16.01 -24.03 1.19
CA THR A 138 -16.30 -25.43 0.85
C THR A 138 -17.53 -25.90 1.62
N ILE A 139 -18.64 -26.12 0.92
CA ILE A 139 -19.90 -26.60 1.50
C ILE A 139 -20.09 -28.09 1.21
N LYS A 140 -20.62 -28.84 2.18
CA LYS A 140 -21.06 -30.23 1.98
C LYS A 140 -22.51 -30.23 1.53
N LEU A 141 -22.84 -30.96 0.46
CA LEU A 141 -24.22 -31.08 -0.02
C LEU A 141 -25.10 -31.98 0.87
N SER A 142 -24.49 -32.77 1.77
CA SER A 142 -25.23 -33.58 2.74
C SER A 142 -24.40 -33.85 3.99
N ALA A 143 -25.04 -34.34 5.05
CA ALA A 143 -24.37 -34.73 6.30
C ALA A 143 -23.57 -36.04 6.21
N ARG A 144 -23.52 -36.70 5.04
CA ARG A 144 -22.81 -37.98 4.86
C ARG A 144 -21.29 -37.81 5.01
N ARG A 145 -20.61 -38.83 5.53
CA ARG A 145 -19.14 -38.84 5.78
C ARG A 145 -18.32 -38.50 4.53
N ASN A 146 -18.74 -39.01 3.36
CA ASN A 146 -18.13 -38.76 2.04
C ASN A 146 -19.05 -37.93 1.13
N ALA A 147 -19.76 -36.95 1.69
CA ALA A 147 -20.62 -36.08 0.91
C ALA A 147 -19.81 -35.29 -0.13
N LYS A 148 -20.36 -35.19 -1.35
CA LYS A 148 -19.84 -34.28 -2.38
C LYS A 148 -19.77 -32.86 -1.80
N THR A 149 -18.62 -32.23 -1.98
CA THR A 149 -18.39 -30.85 -1.60
C THR A 149 -18.43 -29.95 -2.82
N GLU A 150 -18.99 -28.75 -2.67
CA GLU A 150 -19.02 -27.74 -3.72
C GLU A 150 -18.56 -26.39 -3.16
N LYS A 151 -18.26 -25.45 -4.05
CA LYS A 151 -18.02 -24.07 -3.65
C LYS A 151 -19.36 -23.42 -3.32
N GLY A 152 -19.44 -22.79 -2.16
CA GLY A 152 -20.56 -21.97 -1.74
C GLY A 152 -20.09 -20.57 -1.38
N TYR A 153 -21.02 -19.64 -1.37
CA TYR A 153 -20.82 -18.25 -1.03
C TYR A 153 -21.92 -17.83 -0.05
N PHE A 154 -21.71 -16.71 0.64
CA PHE A 154 -22.74 -16.05 1.41
C PHE A 154 -23.04 -14.70 0.76
N ALA A 155 -24.31 -14.42 0.51
CA ALA A 155 -24.77 -13.06 0.29
C ALA A 155 -25.04 -12.41 1.65
N LEU A 156 -24.24 -11.40 1.99
CA LEU A 156 -24.39 -10.61 3.21
C LEU A 156 -25.21 -9.37 2.89
N PHE A 157 -26.34 -9.23 3.57
CA PHE A 157 -27.18 -8.04 3.55
C PHE A 157 -27.00 -7.29 4.86
N VAL A 158 -26.50 -6.06 4.79
CA VAL A 158 -26.20 -5.23 5.96
C VAL A 158 -27.06 -3.98 5.94
N CYS A 159 -27.88 -3.80 6.97
CA CYS A 159 -28.61 -2.54 7.16
C CYS A 159 -27.63 -1.40 7.41
N MET A 160 -27.68 -0.35 6.58
CA MET A 160 -26.77 0.79 6.68
C MET A 160 -26.97 1.59 7.97
N THR A 161 -28.21 1.70 8.44
CA THR A 161 -28.56 2.45 9.65
C THR A 161 -28.24 1.67 10.93
N THR A 162 -28.74 0.42 11.05
CA THR A 162 -28.69 -0.33 12.32
C THR A 162 -27.54 -1.33 12.41
N ARG A 163 -26.85 -1.60 11.30
CA ARG A 163 -25.83 -2.67 11.18
C ARG A 163 -26.35 -4.09 11.39
N ALA A 164 -27.67 -4.28 11.39
CA ALA A 164 -28.25 -5.61 11.36
C ALA A 164 -27.78 -6.36 10.11
N VAL A 165 -27.41 -7.62 10.29
CA VAL A 165 -26.90 -8.49 9.22
C VAL A 165 -27.92 -9.59 8.94
N HIS A 166 -28.19 -9.83 7.67
CA HIS A 166 -28.93 -10.99 7.17
C HIS A 166 -28.04 -11.74 6.19
N ILE A 167 -28.00 -13.06 6.29
CA ILE A 167 -27.09 -13.90 5.51
C ILE A 167 -27.92 -14.92 4.73
N GLU A 168 -27.66 -15.02 3.44
CA GLU A 168 -28.23 -16.05 2.56
C GLU A 168 -27.11 -16.90 1.96
N VAL A 169 -27.30 -18.21 1.90
CA VAL A 169 -26.37 -19.12 1.23
C VAL A 169 -26.60 -19.04 -0.28
N VAL A 170 -25.52 -19.01 -1.04
CA VAL A 170 -25.55 -18.92 -2.51
C VAL A 170 -24.59 -19.95 -3.11
N SER A 171 -25.01 -20.64 -4.18
CA SER A 171 -24.21 -21.67 -4.84
C SER A 171 -23.19 -21.11 -5.83
N ALA A 172 -23.38 -19.89 -6.33
CA ALA A 172 -22.55 -19.28 -7.37
C ALA A 172 -22.47 -17.75 -7.25
N LEU A 173 -21.44 -17.15 -7.85
CA LEU A 173 -21.33 -15.69 -8.04
C LEU A 173 -21.97 -15.26 -9.37
N SER A 174 -23.16 -15.78 -9.68
CA SER A 174 -23.91 -15.42 -10.90
C SER A 174 -25.03 -14.42 -10.58
N THR A 175 -25.56 -13.78 -11.62
CA THR A 175 -26.68 -12.85 -11.49
C THR A 175 -27.93 -13.55 -10.96
N GLU A 176 -28.24 -14.74 -11.49
CA GLU A 176 -29.42 -15.52 -11.13
C GLU A 176 -29.37 -15.94 -9.66
N ALA A 177 -28.19 -16.36 -9.21
CA ALA A 177 -27.96 -16.73 -7.82
C ALA A 177 -28.07 -15.52 -6.87
N CYS A 178 -27.67 -14.33 -7.34
CA CYS A 178 -27.85 -13.07 -6.63
C CYS A 178 -29.33 -12.68 -6.50
N LEU A 179 -30.08 -12.74 -7.59
CA LEU A 179 -31.53 -12.45 -7.60
C LEU A 179 -32.28 -13.41 -6.68
N ALA A 180 -32.00 -14.71 -6.75
CA ALA A 180 -32.62 -15.68 -5.85
C ALA A 180 -32.31 -15.38 -4.37
N ALA A 181 -31.11 -14.87 -4.05
CA ALA A 181 -30.76 -14.45 -2.69
C ALA A 181 -31.52 -13.19 -2.26
N ILE A 182 -31.68 -12.23 -3.18
CA ILE A 182 -32.46 -11.01 -2.96
C ILE A 182 -33.93 -11.34 -2.71
N ASP A 183 -34.52 -12.27 -3.47
CA ASP A 183 -35.91 -12.71 -3.26
C ASP A 183 -36.12 -13.29 -1.87
N ARG A 184 -35.22 -14.19 -1.42
CA ARG A 184 -35.26 -14.75 -0.06
C ARG A 184 -35.10 -13.68 1.02
N PHE A 185 -34.23 -12.71 0.78
CA PHE A 185 -34.04 -11.58 1.67
C PHE A 185 -35.30 -10.71 1.76
N ILE A 186 -35.88 -10.31 0.63
CA ILE A 186 -37.10 -9.47 0.55
C ILE A 186 -38.27 -10.19 1.21
N ALA A 187 -38.46 -11.49 0.96
CA ALA A 187 -39.53 -12.28 1.56
C ALA A 187 -39.47 -12.28 3.10
N ARG A 188 -38.27 -12.17 3.70
CA ARG A 188 -38.07 -12.20 5.15
C ARG A 188 -37.97 -10.81 5.79
N ARG A 189 -37.37 -9.84 5.08
CA ARG A 189 -37.02 -8.51 5.62
C ARG A 189 -37.87 -7.39 5.03
N GLY A 190 -38.69 -7.68 4.04
CA GLY A 190 -39.45 -6.70 3.27
C GLY A 190 -38.59 -5.95 2.25
N LEU A 191 -39.25 -5.27 1.32
CA LEU A 191 -38.63 -4.58 0.20
C LEU A 191 -37.71 -3.42 0.66
N PRO A 192 -36.40 -3.43 0.34
CA PRO A 192 -35.54 -2.29 0.59
C PRO A 192 -35.89 -1.14 -0.36
N SER A 193 -35.55 0.09 0.02
CA SER A 193 -35.62 1.22 -0.93
C SER A 193 -34.32 1.36 -1.72
N HIS A 194 -33.18 1.01 -1.10
CA HIS A 194 -31.87 1.14 -1.72
C HIS A 194 -30.98 -0.08 -1.46
N PHE A 195 -30.30 -0.53 -2.52
CA PHE A 195 -29.15 -1.42 -2.43
C PHE A 195 -27.82 -0.68 -2.65
N TYR A 196 -26.79 -1.08 -1.91
CA TYR A 196 -25.42 -0.61 -2.08
C TYR A 196 -24.48 -1.79 -2.31
N SER A 197 -23.70 -1.79 -3.38
CA SER A 197 -22.75 -2.89 -3.66
C SER A 197 -21.47 -2.39 -4.33
N ASP A 198 -20.48 -3.28 -4.44
CA ASP A 198 -19.38 -3.07 -5.39
C ASP A 198 -19.84 -3.26 -6.85
N ASN A 199 -18.91 -3.08 -7.79
CA ASN A 199 -19.15 -3.24 -9.23
C ASN A 199 -19.07 -4.69 -9.72
N GLY A 200 -19.29 -5.67 -8.84
CA GLY A 200 -19.37 -7.09 -9.20
C GLY A 200 -20.36 -7.35 -10.33
N ARG A 201 -20.01 -8.24 -11.26
CA ARG A 201 -20.84 -8.52 -12.45
C ARG A 201 -22.21 -9.10 -12.10
N ASN A 202 -22.26 -9.93 -11.06
CA ASN A 202 -23.48 -10.47 -10.47
C ASN A 202 -24.43 -9.35 -9.99
N PHE A 203 -23.91 -8.32 -9.32
CA PHE A 203 -24.72 -7.18 -8.86
C PHE A 203 -25.14 -6.26 -10.01
N ARG A 204 -24.22 -5.98 -10.93
CA ARG A 204 -24.53 -5.20 -12.15
C ARG A 204 -25.61 -5.88 -12.99
N GLY A 205 -25.53 -7.20 -13.14
CA GLY A 205 -26.56 -8.00 -13.80
C GLY A 205 -27.89 -7.94 -13.06
N ALA A 206 -27.89 -8.14 -11.73
CA ALA A 206 -29.12 -8.15 -10.94
C ALA A 206 -29.83 -6.78 -10.97
N ALA A 207 -29.07 -5.69 -10.81
CA ALA A 207 -29.60 -4.33 -10.90
C ALA A 207 -30.23 -4.05 -12.28
N ARG A 208 -29.60 -4.55 -13.35
CA ARG A 208 -30.12 -4.41 -14.72
C ARG A 208 -31.43 -5.18 -14.89
N GLU A 209 -31.47 -6.45 -14.53
CA GLU A 209 -32.67 -7.29 -14.67
C GLU A 209 -33.85 -6.73 -13.87
N MET A 210 -33.61 -6.29 -12.63
CA MET A 210 -34.64 -5.65 -11.81
C MET A 210 -35.20 -4.38 -12.46
N SER A 211 -34.34 -3.56 -13.06
CA SER A 211 -34.75 -2.35 -13.78
C SER A 211 -35.56 -2.67 -15.05
N GLU A 212 -35.15 -3.68 -15.82
CA GLU A 212 -35.86 -4.13 -17.01
C GLU A 212 -37.27 -4.66 -16.68
N VAL A 213 -37.39 -5.49 -15.64
CA VAL A 213 -38.70 -5.99 -15.16
C VAL A 213 -39.59 -4.84 -14.69
N HIS A 214 -39.04 -3.89 -13.93
CA HIS A 214 -39.78 -2.73 -13.45
C HIS A 214 -40.31 -1.86 -14.59
N HIS A 215 -39.48 -1.62 -15.60
CA HIS A 215 -39.88 -0.87 -16.79
C HIS A 215 -40.99 -1.58 -17.57
N PHE A 216 -40.86 -2.89 -17.76
CA PHE A 216 -41.89 -3.70 -18.41
C PHE A 216 -43.23 -3.64 -17.67
N LEU A 217 -43.23 -3.79 -16.33
CA LEU A 217 -44.44 -3.71 -15.53
C LEU A 217 -45.10 -2.33 -15.60
N LYS A 218 -44.33 -1.25 -15.55
CA LYS A 218 -44.85 0.12 -15.71
C LYS A 218 -45.56 0.31 -17.05
N GLN A 219 -45.04 -0.27 -18.14
CA GLN A 219 -45.67 -0.20 -19.46
C GLN A 219 -46.93 -1.07 -19.56
N ALA A 220 -46.89 -2.28 -18.99
CA ALA A 220 -47.98 -3.25 -19.09
C ALA A 220 -49.18 -2.92 -18.19
N THR A 221 -48.96 -2.20 -17.09
CA THR A 221 -49.97 -1.96 -16.04
C THR A 221 -50.03 -0.51 -15.58
N PRO A 222 -50.47 0.43 -16.44
CA PRO A 222 -50.52 1.86 -16.13
C PRO A 222 -51.44 2.19 -14.93
N GLU A 223 -52.46 1.37 -14.69
CA GLU A 223 -53.39 1.52 -13.56
C GLU A 223 -52.70 1.34 -12.19
N PHE A 224 -51.56 0.66 -12.15
CA PHE A 224 -50.76 0.40 -10.94
C PHE A 224 -49.50 1.28 -10.85
N GLU A 225 -49.38 2.33 -11.67
CA GLU A 225 -48.18 3.16 -11.76
C GLU A 225 -47.72 3.69 -10.39
N SER A 226 -48.66 4.14 -9.55
CA SER A 226 -48.36 4.67 -8.21
C SER A 226 -47.79 3.60 -7.26
N PHE A 227 -48.33 2.38 -7.32
CA PHE A 227 -47.85 1.24 -6.51
C PHE A 227 -46.48 0.76 -6.98
N LEU A 228 -46.28 0.67 -8.30
CA LEU A 228 -45.00 0.30 -8.89
C LEU A 228 -43.94 1.35 -8.55
N ALA A 229 -44.24 2.64 -8.67
CA ALA A 229 -43.32 3.71 -8.30
C ALA A 229 -42.88 3.64 -6.82
N GLN A 230 -43.78 3.25 -5.90
CA GLN A 230 -43.44 3.05 -4.48
C GLN A 230 -42.59 1.80 -4.23
N SER A 231 -42.61 0.84 -5.15
CA SER A 231 -41.89 -0.44 -5.06
C SER A 231 -40.56 -0.43 -5.81
N GLU A 232 -40.15 0.73 -6.36
CA GLU A 232 -38.90 0.85 -7.10
C GLU A 232 -37.69 0.78 -6.16
N ILE A 233 -36.77 -0.14 -6.45
CA ILE A 233 -35.52 -0.28 -5.70
C ILE A 233 -34.42 0.49 -6.43
N SER A 234 -33.81 1.45 -5.76
CA SER A 234 -32.65 2.17 -6.28
C SER A 234 -31.35 1.41 -5.97
N TRP A 235 -30.50 1.19 -6.97
CA TRP A 235 -29.21 0.52 -6.79
C TRP A 235 -28.05 1.50 -6.94
N ILE A 236 -27.19 1.56 -5.93
CA ILE A 236 -26.04 2.47 -5.85
C ILE A 236 -24.74 1.66 -5.82
N PHE A 237 -23.83 1.95 -6.75
CA PHE A 237 -22.55 1.27 -6.87
C PHE A 237 -21.41 2.11 -6.28
N ASN A 238 -20.49 1.45 -5.57
CA ASN A 238 -19.29 2.10 -5.07
C ASN A 238 -18.37 2.54 -6.23
N PRO A 239 -17.59 3.63 -6.07
CA PRO A 239 -16.55 4.00 -7.04
C PRO A 239 -15.52 2.86 -7.22
N PRO A 240 -14.97 2.67 -8.43
CA PRO A 240 -13.91 1.70 -8.70
C PRO A 240 -12.57 2.09 -8.04
#